data_AF-A0A3C1Q2U6-F1
#
_entry.id   AF-A0A3C1Q2U6-F1
#
_cell.length_a   1.000
_cell.length_b   1.000
_cell.length_c   1.000
_cell.angle_alpha   90.00
_cell.angle_beta   90.00
_cell.angle_gamma   90.00
#
_symmetry.space_group_name_H-M   'P 1'
#
loop_
_entity.id
_entity.type
_entity.pdbx_description
1 polymer ?
#
loop_
_entity_poly.entity_id
_entity_poly.type
_entity_poly.pdbx_seq_one_letter_code
_entity_poly.pdbx_strand_id
1 'polypeptide(L)'
;MWKGRFSKATADLVQQYGESISYDWRLYPYDILGSIAHARGQVRAGILSEDEFSQIESGLREIENEISEGHFDFSIENEDIHMNIEA
;
A
#
# COMPACT_ATOMS: atom_id res chain seq x y z
N MET A 1 7.62 4.61 -3.69
CA MET A 1 8.99 5.17 -3.50
C MET A 1 9.57 6.03 -4.65
N TRP A 2 8.94 6.22 -5.83
CA TRP A 2 9.59 6.89 -6.98
C TRP A 2 9.12 8.31 -7.35
N LYS A 3 7.97 8.80 -6.89
CA LYS A 3 7.41 10.11 -7.32
C LYS A 3 8.28 11.34 -6.97
N GLY A 4 9.18 11.25 -5.98
CA GLY A 4 9.96 12.41 -5.52
C GLY A 4 11.25 12.73 -6.30
N ARG A 5 11.71 11.85 -7.21
CA ARG A 5 13.04 11.98 -7.84
C ARG A 5 13.04 12.59 -9.24
N PHE A 6 11.90 12.58 -9.94
CA PHE A 6 11.78 13.08 -11.30
C PHE A 6 10.90 14.33 -11.36
N SER A 7 11.27 15.29 -12.22
CA SER A 7 10.54 16.56 -12.40
C SER A 7 9.45 16.50 -13.47
N LYS A 8 9.32 15.39 -14.17
CA LYS A 8 8.33 15.15 -15.23
C LYS A 8 7.55 13.87 -14.91
N ALA A 9 6.32 13.80 -15.39
CA ALA A 9 5.50 12.60 -15.30
C ALA A 9 6.19 11.42 -16.01
N THR A 10 6.00 10.21 -15.46
CA THR A 10 6.42 8.96 -16.11
C THR A 10 5.66 8.83 -17.43
N ALA A 11 6.36 8.42 -18.49
CA ALA A 11 5.70 8.17 -19.77
C ALA A 11 4.76 6.97 -19.67
N ASP A 12 3.58 7.06 -20.29
CA ASP A 12 2.53 6.02 -20.23
C ASP A 12 3.04 4.62 -20.56
N LEU A 13 3.93 4.50 -21.56
CA LEU A 13 4.52 3.21 -21.94
C LEU A 13 5.38 2.61 -20.82
N VAL A 14 6.13 3.44 -20.09
CA VAL A 14 6.95 2.99 -18.96
C VAL A 14 6.06 2.56 -17.81
N GLN A 15 4.97 3.28 -17.58
CA GLN A 15 4.00 2.96 -16.54
C GLN A 15 3.28 1.63 -16.83
N GLN A 16 2.76 1.44 -18.04
CA GLN A 16 2.11 0.19 -18.45
C GLN A 16 3.06 -1.01 -18.46
N TYR A 17 4.33 -0.79 -18.80
CA TYR A 17 5.32 -1.86 -18.81
C TYR A 17 5.81 -2.22 -17.40
N GLY A 18 5.89 -1.22 -16.52
CA GLY A 18 6.45 -1.34 -15.17
C GLY A 18 5.44 -1.72 -14.10
N GLU A 19 4.15 -1.51 -14.34
CA GLU A 19 3.11 -1.87 -13.38
C GLU A 19 3.06 -3.37 -13.12
N SER A 20 2.81 -3.73 -11.87
CA SER A 20 2.52 -5.08 -11.45
C SER A 20 1.12 -5.25 -10.87
N ILE A 21 0.38 -4.15 -10.65
CA ILE A 21 -0.95 -4.19 -10.06
C ILE A 21 -1.94 -5.08 -10.82
N SER A 22 -1.80 -5.21 -12.14
CA SER A 22 -2.63 -6.10 -12.96
C SER A 22 -2.55 -7.57 -12.57
N TYR A 23 -1.54 -7.99 -11.80
CA TYR A 23 -1.39 -9.37 -11.33
C TYR A 23 -1.01 -9.52 -9.85
N ASP A 24 -0.32 -8.57 -9.25
CA ASP A 24 0.17 -8.65 -7.87
C ASP A 24 -0.88 -8.29 -6.81
N TRP A 25 -2.02 -7.71 -7.20
CA TRP A 25 -3.11 -7.34 -6.28
C TRP A 25 -3.53 -8.50 -5.38
N ARG A 26 -3.41 -9.74 -5.86
CA ARG A 26 -3.67 -10.98 -5.10
C ARG A 26 -2.82 -11.13 -3.83
N LEU A 27 -1.74 -10.35 -3.71
CA LEU A 27 -0.83 -10.34 -2.59
C LEU A 27 -1.26 -9.38 -1.47
N TYR A 28 -2.36 -8.63 -1.66
CA TYR A 28 -2.88 -7.69 -0.66
C TYR A 28 -2.98 -8.24 0.78
N PRO A 29 -3.37 -9.51 1.04
CA PRO A 29 -3.49 -9.97 2.42
C PRO A 29 -2.12 -10.07 3.09
N TYR A 30 -1.08 -10.39 2.33
CA TYR A 30 0.27 -10.51 2.85
C TYR A 30 0.93 -9.15 3.04
N ASP A 31 0.66 -8.21 2.13
CA ASP A 31 1.13 -6.83 2.27
C ASP A 31 0.55 -6.16 3.52
N ILE A 32 -0.76 -6.25 3.71
CA ILE A 32 -1.46 -5.72 4.89
C ILE A 32 -0.91 -6.33 6.19
N LEU A 33 -0.76 -7.66 6.25
CA LEU A 33 -0.20 -8.32 7.42
C LEU A 33 1.26 -7.90 7.69
N GLY A 34 2.06 -7.74 6.63
CA GLY A 34 3.43 -7.24 6.71
C GLY A 34 3.48 -5.81 7.26
N SER A 35 2.61 -4.94 6.76
CA SER A 35 2.47 -3.53 7.18
C SER A 35 2.05 -3.40 8.64
N ILE A 36 1.06 -4.17 9.09
CA ILE A 36 0.65 -4.22 10.52
C ILE A 36 1.84 -4.68 11.39
N ALA A 37 2.54 -5.73 10.98
CA ALA A 37 3.69 -6.24 11.73
C ALA A 37 4.82 -5.20 11.80
N HIS A 38 5.07 -4.48 10.70
CA HIS A 38 6.05 -3.41 10.64
C HIS A 38 5.68 -2.25 11.57
N ALA A 39 4.45 -1.75 11.49
CA ALA A 39 3.93 -0.69 12.36
C ALA A 39 4.02 -1.10 13.85
N ARG A 40 3.71 -2.36 14.18
CA ARG A 40 3.87 -2.87 15.55
C ARG A 40 5.34 -2.87 15.99
N GLY A 41 6.25 -3.20 15.07
CA GLY A 41 7.69 -3.07 15.29
C GLY A 41 8.11 -1.62 15.58
N GLN A 42 7.55 -0.65 14.86
CA GLN A 42 7.81 0.78 15.06
C GLN A 42 7.33 1.29 16.42
N VAL A 43 6.21 0.77 16.95
CA VAL A 43 5.78 1.07 18.34
C VAL A 43 6.83 0.62 19.34
N ARG A 44 7.36 -0.61 19.19
CA ARG A 44 8.40 -1.14 20.07
C ARG A 44 9.71 -0.35 19.99
N ALA A 45 9.99 0.23 18.83
CA ALA A 45 11.14 1.11 18.62
C ALA A 45 10.92 2.54 19.16
N GLY A 46 9.71 2.87 19.65
CA GLY A 46 9.36 4.21 20.13
C GLY A 46 9.20 5.24 19.01
N ILE A 47 8.96 4.79 17.77
CA ILE A 47 8.73 5.66 16.60
C ILE A 47 7.25 6.02 16.49
N LEU A 48 6.36 5.08 16.81
CA LEU A 48 4.92 5.27 16.87
C LEU A 48 4.42 5.13 18.31
N SER A 49 3.37 5.88 18.64
CA SER A 49 2.54 5.63 19.82
C SER A 49 1.58 4.45 19.59
N GLU A 50 1.05 3.89 20.69
CA GLU A 50 0.01 2.85 20.60
C GLU A 50 -1.29 3.37 19.94
N ASP A 51 -1.58 4.67 20.07
CA ASP A 51 -2.75 5.29 19.45
C ASP A 51 -2.57 5.40 17.92
N GLU A 52 -1.43 5.92 17.46
CA GLU A 52 -1.10 5.96 16.03
C GLU A 52 -1.09 4.57 15.41
N PHE A 53 -0.52 3.58 16.11
CA PHE A 53 -0.55 2.20 15.65
C PHE A 53 -1.99 1.66 15.54
N SER A 54 -2.85 1.95 16.52
CA SER A 54 -4.24 1.47 16.50
C SER A 54 -5.02 2.06 15.32
N GLN A 55 -4.76 3.34 14.99
CA GLN A 55 -5.34 3.99 13.80
C GLN A 55 -4.85 3.34 12.50
N ILE A 56 -3.54 3.08 12.39
CA ILE A 56 -2.94 2.41 11.22
C ILE A 56 -3.51 0.99 11.06
N GLU A 57 -3.55 0.20 12.15
CA GLU A 57 -4.10 -1.16 12.12
C GLU A 57 -5.57 -1.16 11.71
N SER A 58 -6.39 -0.25 12.24
CA SER A 58 -7.80 -0.13 11.84
C SER A 58 -7.94 0.18 10.34
N GLY A 59 -7.23 1.19 9.85
CA GLY A 59 -7.29 1.58 8.44
C GLY A 59 -6.86 0.45 7.50
N LEU A 60 -5.79 -0.27 7.84
CA LEU A 60 -5.32 -1.43 7.07
C LEU A 60 -6.35 -2.57 7.04
N ARG A 61 -7.10 -2.79 8.13
CA ARG A 61 -8.19 -3.79 8.17
C ARG A 61 -9.42 -3.34 7.40
N GLU A 62 -9.72 -2.05 7.37
CA GLU A 62 -10.78 -1.49 6.54
C GLU A 62 -10.47 -1.70 5.06
N ILE A 63 -9.24 -1.38 4.63
CA ILE A 63 -8.76 -1.65 3.26
C ILE A 63 -8.83 -3.15 2.93
N GLU A 64 -8.41 -4.03 3.85
CA GLU A 64 -8.50 -5.49 3.67
C GLU A 64 -9.93 -5.93 3.35
N ASN A 65 -10.91 -5.39 4.08
CA ASN A 65 -12.32 -5.69 3.87
C ASN A 65 -12.81 -5.15 2.51
N GLU A 66 -12.51 -3.90 2.17
CA GLU A 66 -12.89 -3.30 0.88
C GLU A 66 -12.37 -4.10 -0.31
N ILE A 67 -11.10 -4.55 -0.26
CA ILE A 67 -10.53 -5.40 -1.31
C ILE A 67 -11.25 -6.75 -1.36
N SER A 68 -11.52 -7.37 -0.20
CA SER A 68 -12.17 -8.68 -0.14
C SER A 68 -13.62 -8.66 -0.65
N GLU A 69 -14.31 -7.53 -0.51
CA GLU A 69 -15.67 -7.32 -1.00
C GLU A 69 -15.70 -6.88 -2.47
N GLY A 70 -14.55 -6.57 -3.07
CA GLY A 70 -14.45 -6.08 -4.44
C GLY A 70 -14.87 -4.61 -4.60
N HIS A 71 -14.82 -3.83 -3.51
CA HIS A 71 -15.14 -2.40 -3.48
C HIS A 71 -13.92 -1.50 -3.61
N PHE A 72 -12.71 -2.07 -3.65
CA PHE A 72 -11.45 -1.33 -3.75
C PHE A 72 -11.06 -1.04 -5.20
N ASP A 73 -10.85 0.24 -5.53
CA ASP A 73 -10.46 0.70 -6.86
C ASP A 73 -8.93 0.73 -7.01
N PHE A 74 -8.37 -0.28 -7.67
CA PHE A 74 -6.94 -0.33 -7.97
C PHE A 74 -6.56 0.68 -9.06
N SER A 75 -5.42 1.34 -8.87
CA SER A 75 -4.84 2.29 -9.82
C SER A 75 -3.50 1.81 -10.35
N ILE A 76 -3.37 1.80 -11.68
CA ILE A 76 -2.10 1.61 -12.39
C ILE A 76 -1.12 2.77 -12.07
N GLU A 77 -1.63 3.95 -11.68
CA GLU A 77 -0.79 5.06 -11.24
C GLU A 77 -0.03 4.82 -9.95
N ASN A 78 -0.49 3.84 -9.17
CA ASN A 78 0.19 3.40 -7.97
C ASN A 78 1.18 2.26 -8.26
N GLU A 79 1.42 1.86 -9.51
CA GLU A 79 2.46 0.89 -9.91
C GLU A 79 2.20 -0.56 -9.43
N ASP A 80 2.08 -0.79 -8.12
CA ASP A 80 2.00 -2.11 -7.47
C ASP A 80 0.99 -2.14 -6.30
N ILE A 81 0.74 -3.31 -5.71
CA ILE A 81 -0.21 -3.47 -4.59
C ILE A 81 0.19 -2.69 -3.33
N HIS A 82 1.49 -2.60 -3.01
CA HIS A 82 1.98 -1.95 -1.79
C HIS A 82 1.64 -0.46 -1.84
N MET A 83 1.96 0.17 -2.96
CA MET A 83 1.65 1.57 -3.23
C MET A 83 0.14 1.83 -3.34
N ASN A 84 -0.67 0.85 -3.79
CA ASN A 84 -2.13 1.00 -3.78
C ASN A 84 -2.70 1.00 -2.36
N ILE A 85 -2.10 0.26 -1.42
CA ILE A 85 -2.50 0.24 -0.01
C ILE A 85 -2.00 1.49 0.74
N GLU A 86 -0.84 2.03 0.36
CA GLU A 86 -0.24 3.22 0.99
C GLU A 86 -0.82 4.57 0.54
N ALA A 87 -1.54 4.63 -0.59
CA ALA A 87 -1.99 5.86 -1.24
C ALA A 87 -3.12 6.58 -0.49
#